data_AF-A0ABD5HBL5-F1
#
_entry.id   AF-A0ABD5HBL5-F1
#
_cell.length_a   1.000
_cell.length_b   1.000
_cell.length_c   1.000
_cell.angle_alpha   90.00
_cell.angle_beta   90.00
_cell.angle_gamma   90.00
#
_symmetry.space_group_name_H-M   'P 1'
#
loop_
_entity.id
_entity.type
_entity.pdbx_description
1 polymer ?
#
loop_
_entity_poly.entity_id
_entity_poly.type
_entity_poly.pdbx_seq_one_letter_code
_entity_poly.pdbx_strand_id
1 'polypeptide(L)'
;MLTPAQKHFQTVMAERHGKTDEQSDTARTAHEQIMHRLRMDQSALKRVQSDQAKAAMKRQLLPNYEGWIEGTLDGDSGRQDEVIVTLMVWAIDAGDYALAARVGRYVVTHGLLMPDRFNRTAATVLVDEICDPILVQVKADDTTDVTPYLAVLDEVAEFTAGSDMPDVVRAKLCKARAFALRNGTTEEQTTALTLLRQALTLDAGAGVKKEIERLARVVKKAAAAAGAGGDDSTDSTDSTDGGDSSDGSDGGNGAEGTGDAGGDSAADGAGEAAASSDPAVAASATATKTTRKSTTRKPAARKTTAKKTPAAKK
;
A
#
# COMPACT_ATOMS: atom_id res chain seq x y z
N MET A 1 -28.41 1.30 -12.46
CA MET A 1 -27.47 1.85 -13.45
C MET A 1 -28.06 3.13 -14.02
N LEU A 2 -27.22 4.14 -14.25
CA LEU A 2 -27.59 5.42 -14.84
C LEU A 2 -27.91 5.27 -16.33
N THR A 3 -28.78 6.12 -16.87
CA THR A 3 -28.90 6.24 -18.33
C THR A 3 -27.68 6.96 -18.92
N PRO A 4 -27.36 6.78 -20.22
CA PRO A 4 -26.23 7.47 -20.85
C PRO A 4 -26.30 9.00 -20.71
N ALA A 5 -27.50 9.57 -20.82
CA ALA A 5 -27.72 11.01 -20.64
C ALA A 5 -27.47 11.47 -19.19
N GLN A 6 -27.90 10.68 -18.20
CA GLN A 6 -27.64 10.98 -16.78
C GLN A 6 -26.14 10.88 -16.46
N LYS A 7 -25.46 9.86 -16.98
CA LYS A 7 -24.01 9.70 -16.82
C LYS A 7 -23.27 10.89 -17.42
N HIS A 8 -23.55 11.22 -18.69
CA HIS A 8 -22.93 12.35 -19.37
C HIS A 8 -23.19 13.69 -18.64
N PHE A 9 -24.42 13.92 -18.18
CA PHE A 9 -24.74 15.10 -17.38
C PHE A 9 -23.90 15.14 -16.10
N GLN A 10 -23.82 14.04 -15.34
CA GLN A 10 -22.98 14.00 -14.15
C GLN A 10 -21.50 14.27 -14.46
N THR A 11 -20.96 13.69 -15.54
CA THR A 11 -19.58 13.90 -16.00
C THR A 11 -19.30 15.38 -16.27
N VAL A 12 -20.11 16.03 -17.10
CA VAL A 12 -19.93 17.44 -17.45
C VAL A 12 -20.06 18.35 -16.22
N MET A 13 -20.97 18.04 -15.29
CA MET A 13 -21.17 18.86 -14.11
C MET A 13 -20.06 18.68 -13.06
N ALA A 14 -19.51 17.48 -12.92
CA ALA A 14 -18.36 17.22 -12.06
C ALA A 14 -17.09 17.92 -12.58
N GLU A 15 -16.87 17.86 -13.90
CA GLU A 15 -15.75 18.56 -14.55
C GLU A 15 -15.84 20.08 -14.33
N ARG A 16 -17.03 20.66 -14.52
CA ARG A 16 -17.30 22.10 -14.28
C ARG A 16 -17.15 22.49 -12.82
N HIS A 17 -17.58 21.63 -11.89
CA HIS A 17 -17.40 21.85 -10.46
C HIS A 17 -15.91 22.01 -10.11
N GLY A 18 -15.02 21.28 -10.77
CA GLY A 18 -13.58 21.41 -10.58
C GLY A 18 -12.98 22.73 -11.08
N LYS A 19 -13.38 23.20 -12.26
CA LYS A 19 -12.65 24.23 -13.05
C LYS A 19 -12.83 25.69 -12.64
N THR A 20 -13.88 26.03 -11.90
CA THR A 20 -14.24 27.45 -11.64
C THR A 20 -14.58 27.69 -10.18
N ASP A 21 -14.00 28.74 -9.59
CA ASP A 21 -14.41 29.25 -8.28
C ASP A 21 -15.79 29.93 -8.35
N GLU A 22 -16.10 30.59 -9.47
CA GLU A 22 -17.45 31.06 -9.80
C GLU A 22 -18.28 29.91 -10.38
N GLN A 23 -18.98 29.18 -9.51
CA GLN A 23 -19.86 28.09 -9.93
C GLN A 23 -21.13 28.64 -10.59
N SER A 24 -21.47 28.13 -11.78
CA SER A 24 -22.82 28.36 -12.31
C SER A 24 -23.86 27.76 -11.34
N ASP A 25 -25.03 28.39 -11.22
CA ASP A 25 -26.12 27.88 -10.36
C ASP A 25 -26.46 26.41 -10.65
N THR A 26 -26.34 26.02 -11.92
CA THR A 26 -26.54 24.65 -12.37
C THR A 26 -25.47 23.70 -11.80
N ALA A 27 -24.18 24.08 -11.81
CA ALA A 27 -23.08 23.25 -11.31
C ALA A 27 -23.19 23.05 -9.80
N ARG A 28 -23.50 24.12 -9.06
CA ARG A 28 -23.77 24.07 -7.62
C ARG A 28 -24.95 23.13 -7.31
N THR A 29 -26.05 23.29 -8.05
CA THR A 29 -27.22 22.42 -7.90
C THR A 29 -26.88 20.94 -8.15
N ALA A 30 -26.06 20.64 -9.17
CA ALA A 30 -25.63 19.26 -9.45
C ALA A 30 -24.75 18.68 -8.34
N HIS A 31 -23.83 19.47 -7.78
CA HIS A 31 -23.03 19.06 -6.62
C HIS A 31 -23.91 18.80 -5.39
N GLU A 32 -24.89 19.67 -5.12
CA GLU A 32 -25.84 19.48 -4.02
C GLU A 32 -26.68 18.20 -4.20
N GLN A 33 -27.09 17.89 -5.42
CA GLN A 33 -27.83 16.67 -5.75
C GLN A 33 -26.99 15.41 -5.47
N ILE A 34 -25.73 15.37 -5.91
CA ILE A 34 -24.88 14.20 -5.68
C ILE A 34 -24.54 14.05 -4.19
N MET A 35 -24.35 15.16 -3.47
CA MET A 35 -24.16 15.15 -2.02
C MET A 35 -25.41 14.67 -1.27
N HIS A 36 -26.59 15.12 -1.69
CA HIS A 36 -27.86 14.66 -1.12
C HIS A 36 -28.02 13.15 -1.31
N ARG A 37 -27.74 12.64 -2.52
CA ARG A 37 -27.74 11.21 -2.80
C ARG A 37 -26.79 10.45 -1.89
N LEU A 38 -25.54 10.93 -1.77
CA LEU A 38 -24.53 10.30 -0.92
C LEU A 38 -25.02 10.18 0.54
N ARG A 39 -25.66 11.23 1.08
CA ARG A 39 -26.22 11.20 2.44
C ARG A 39 -27.36 10.19 2.60
N MET A 40 -28.23 10.04 1.59
CA MET A 40 -29.27 9.02 1.59
C MET A 40 -28.66 7.61 1.61
N ASP A 41 -27.70 7.36 0.73
CA ASP A 41 -27.02 6.06 0.61
C ASP A 41 -26.22 5.72 1.88
N GLN A 42 -25.50 6.69 2.46
CA GLN A 42 -24.85 6.55 3.77
C GLN A 42 -25.85 6.20 4.87
N SER A 43 -27.03 6.82 4.88
CA SER A 43 -28.08 6.53 5.86
C SER A 43 -28.65 5.13 5.69
N ALA A 44 -28.78 4.65 4.45
CA ALA A 44 -29.19 3.29 4.16
C ALA A 44 -28.14 2.27 4.64
N LEU A 45 -26.85 2.53 4.37
CA LEU A 45 -25.74 1.70 4.84
C LEU A 45 -25.66 1.59 6.37
N LYS A 46 -25.95 2.68 7.11
CA LYS A 46 -25.99 2.69 8.58
C LYS A 46 -27.06 1.75 9.16
N ARG A 47 -28.11 1.41 8.42
CA ARG A 47 -29.16 0.48 8.87
C ARG A 47 -28.74 -0.98 8.74
N VAL A 48 -27.69 -1.26 7.96
CA VAL A 48 -27.13 -2.61 7.78
C VAL A 48 -26.08 -2.84 8.86
N GLN A 49 -26.15 -3.96 9.58
CA GLN A 49 -25.17 -4.30 10.62
C GLN A 49 -23.95 -5.02 10.05
N SER A 50 -24.15 -6.02 9.19
CA SER A 50 -23.07 -6.84 8.61
C SER A 50 -22.20 -6.03 7.65
N ASP A 51 -20.89 -6.08 7.86
CA ASP A 51 -19.92 -5.40 6.99
C ASP A 51 -19.84 -6.05 5.60
N GLN A 52 -20.02 -7.37 5.50
CA GLN A 52 -20.13 -8.05 4.21
C GLN A 52 -21.38 -7.60 3.43
N ALA A 53 -22.50 -7.40 4.13
CA ALA A 53 -23.72 -6.90 3.51
C ALA A 53 -23.58 -5.42 3.09
N LYS A 54 -22.88 -4.60 3.89
CA LYS A 54 -22.53 -3.22 3.49
C LYS A 54 -21.62 -3.21 2.27
N ALA A 55 -20.62 -4.07 2.21
CA ALA A 55 -19.71 -4.20 1.06
C ALA A 55 -20.48 -4.55 -0.22
N ALA A 56 -21.38 -5.54 -0.14
CA ALA A 56 -22.25 -5.90 -1.25
C ALA A 56 -23.16 -4.74 -1.69
N MET A 57 -23.73 -4.00 -0.73
CA MET A 57 -24.55 -2.81 -1.01
C MET A 57 -23.73 -1.69 -1.67
N LYS A 58 -22.52 -1.39 -1.19
CA LYS A 58 -21.61 -0.40 -1.80
C LYS A 58 -21.29 -0.76 -3.25
N ARG A 59 -21.03 -2.04 -3.55
CA ARG A 59 -20.81 -2.53 -4.92
C ARG A 59 -22.00 -2.25 -5.86
N GLN A 60 -23.23 -2.31 -5.35
CA GLN A 60 -24.43 -1.98 -6.12
C GLN A 60 -24.65 -0.46 -6.27
N LEU A 61 -24.16 0.33 -5.32
CA LEU A 61 -24.33 1.78 -5.30
C LEU A 61 -23.30 2.51 -6.17
N LEU A 62 -22.03 2.06 -6.17
CA LEU A 62 -20.90 2.67 -6.88
C LEU A 62 -21.19 2.99 -8.37
N PRO A 63 -21.82 2.11 -9.17
CA PRO A 63 -22.14 2.41 -10.58
C PRO A 63 -23.02 3.64 -10.77
N ASN A 64 -23.73 4.09 -9.73
CA ASN A 64 -24.58 5.26 -9.84
C ASN A 64 -23.86 6.59 -9.56
N TYR A 65 -22.56 6.54 -9.27
CA TYR A 65 -21.67 7.68 -9.12
C TYR A 65 -20.63 7.75 -10.25
N GLU A 66 -20.64 6.79 -11.18
CA GLU A 66 -19.64 6.68 -12.23
C GLU A 66 -19.48 7.98 -13.02
N GLY A 67 -20.58 8.63 -13.41
CA GLY A 67 -20.50 9.91 -14.13
C GLY A 67 -19.76 10.99 -13.33
N TRP A 68 -20.03 11.09 -12.02
CA TRP A 68 -19.33 12.05 -11.15
C TRP A 68 -17.86 11.71 -10.97
N ILE A 69 -17.53 10.41 -10.85
CA ILE A 69 -16.14 9.94 -10.79
C ILE A 69 -15.40 10.33 -12.07
N GLU A 70 -15.88 9.91 -13.24
CA GLU A 70 -15.21 10.20 -14.52
C GLU A 70 -15.03 11.70 -14.71
N GLY A 71 -16.08 12.50 -14.49
CA GLY A 71 -15.97 13.95 -14.69
C GLY A 71 -15.02 14.65 -13.73
N THR A 72 -14.88 14.15 -12.50
CA THR A 72 -13.91 14.71 -11.56
C THR A 72 -12.48 14.32 -11.92
N LEU A 73 -12.26 13.05 -12.31
CA LEU A 73 -10.94 12.57 -12.72
C LEU A 73 -10.49 13.22 -14.03
N ASP A 74 -11.36 13.30 -15.04
CA ASP A 74 -11.09 13.96 -16.32
C ASP A 74 -10.88 15.47 -16.17
N GLY A 75 -11.60 16.08 -15.22
CA GLY A 75 -11.44 17.50 -14.90
C GLY A 75 -10.12 17.85 -14.22
N ASP A 76 -9.47 16.86 -13.58
CA ASP A 76 -8.15 16.91 -12.94
C ASP A 76 -7.85 18.17 -12.10
N SER A 77 -8.88 18.73 -11.45
CA SER A 77 -8.79 20.07 -10.84
C SER A 77 -8.08 20.12 -9.48
N GLY A 78 -7.96 18.97 -8.81
CA GLY A 78 -7.51 18.90 -7.41
C GLY A 78 -8.46 19.54 -6.39
N ARG A 79 -9.67 19.95 -6.79
CA ARG A 79 -10.65 20.52 -5.86
C ARG A 79 -11.09 19.49 -4.82
N GLN A 80 -11.18 19.92 -3.56
CA GLN A 80 -11.72 19.11 -2.48
C GLN A 80 -13.15 18.66 -2.78
N ASP A 81 -13.36 17.35 -2.77
CA ASP A 81 -14.65 16.73 -3.02
C ASP A 81 -14.88 15.56 -2.05
N GLU A 82 -15.78 15.75 -1.09
CA GLU A 82 -16.15 14.74 -0.10
C GLU A 82 -16.76 13.48 -0.76
N VAL A 83 -17.44 13.63 -1.90
CA VAL A 83 -18.01 12.51 -2.64
C VAL A 83 -16.90 11.61 -3.14
N ILE A 84 -15.89 12.17 -3.80
CA ILE A 84 -14.78 11.41 -4.38
C ILE A 84 -14.00 10.66 -3.31
N VAL A 85 -13.63 11.33 -2.22
CA VAL A 85 -12.87 10.68 -1.14
C VAL A 85 -13.71 9.60 -0.44
N THR A 86 -15.03 9.80 -0.32
CA THR A 86 -15.92 8.77 0.23
C THR A 86 -16.08 7.58 -0.72
N LEU A 87 -16.18 7.81 -2.03
CA LEU A 87 -16.32 6.75 -3.03
C LEU A 87 -15.04 5.91 -3.15
N MET A 88 -13.86 6.52 -2.99
CA MET A 88 -12.60 5.79 -2.86
C MET A 88 -12.67 4.76 -1.72
N VAL A 89 -13.07 5.20 -0.52
CA VAL A 89 -13.23 4.31 0.64
C VAL A 89 -14.28 3.23 0.36
N TRP A 90 -15.39 3.58 -0.28
CA TRP A 90 -16.43 2.59 -0.61
C TRP A 90 -15.95 1.56 -1.63
N ALA A 91 -15.11 1.93 -2.59
CA ALA A 91 -14.51 1.01 -3.54
C ALA A 91 -13.61 0.00 -2.83
N ILE A 92 -12.78 0.46 -1.88
CA ILE A 92 -11.97 -0.42 -1.01
C ILE A 92 -12.87 -1.39 -0.24
N ASP A 93 -13.88 -0.86 0.47
CA ASP A 93 -14.81 -1.68 1.27
C ASP A 93 -15.58 -2.70 0.41
N ALA A 94 -15.87 -2.36 -0.84
CA ALA A 94 -16.54 -3.22 -1.80
C ALA A 94 -15.58 -4.21 -2.48
N GLY A 95 -14.28 -4.20 -2.18
CA GLY A 95 -13.28 -5.03 -2.84
C GLY A 95 -13.06 -4.71 -4.31
N ASP A 96 -13.52 -3.54 -4.79
CA ASP A 96 -13.25 -3.05 -6.14
C ASP A 96 -11.94 -2.26 -6.11
N TYR A 97 -10.83 -2.99 -5.98
CA TYR A 97 -9.52 -2.36 -5.77
C TYR A 97 -9.00 -1.64 -7.02
N ALA A 98 -9.49 -2.00 -8.22
CA ALA A 98 -9.19 -1.27 -9.44
C ALA A 98 -9.80 0.13 -9.41
N LEU A 99 -11.09 0.24 -9.05
CA LEU A 99 -11.70 1.55 -8.86
C LEU A 99 -11.06 2.33 -7.71
N ALA A 100 -10.74 1.65 -6.59
CA ALA A 100 -10.07 2.29 -5.46
C ALA A 100 -8.70 2.86 -5.82
N ALA A 101 -7.87 2.11 -6.58
CA ALA A 101 -6.57 2.59 -7.05
C ALA A 101 -6.72 3.77 -8.01
N ARG A 102 -7.64 3.69 -8.97
CA ARG A 102 -7.91 4.76 -9.93
C ARG A 102 -8.32 6.06 -9.26
N VAL A 103 -9.31 6.02 -8.36
CA VAL A 103 -9.74 7.20 -7.61
C VAL A 103 -8.66 7.63 -6.60
N GLY A 104 -8.00 6.66 -5.97
CA GLY A 104 -6.96 6.88 -4.98
C GLY A 104 -5.74 7.61 -5.53
N ARG A 105 -5.35 7.32 -6.78
CA ARG A 105 -4.29 8.06 -7.48
C ARG A 105 -4.59 9.55 -7.52
N TYR A 106 -5.80 9.95 -7.94
CA TYR A 106 -6.22 11.35 -7.95
C TYR A 106 -6.21 11.97 -6.54
N VAL A 107 -6.79 11.27 -5.56
CA VAL A 107 -6.85 11.73 -4.16
C VAL A 107 -5.44 11.96 -3.59
N VAL A 108 -4.49 11.06 -3.86
CA VAL A 108 -3.11 11.17 -3.37
C VAL A 108 -2.33 12.24 -4.12
N THR A 109 -2.40 12.27 -5.47
CA THR A 109 -1.70 13.25 -6.29
C THR A 109 -2.07 14.69 -5.93
N HIS A 110 -3.36 14.94 -5.68
CA HIS A 110 -3.86 16.28 -5.33
C HIS A 110 -3.91 16.56 -3.83
N GLY A 111 -3.51 15.60 -2.98
CA GLY A 111 -3.49 15.79 -1.53
C GLY A 111 -4.87 16.03 -0.92
N LEU A 112 -5.93 15.41 -1.47
CA LEU A 112 -7.28 15.61 -0.98
C LEU A 112 -7.44 15.13 0.48
N LEU A 113 -8.18 15.92 1.26
CA LEU A 113 -8.37 15.67 2.68
C LEU A 113 -9.28 14.46 2.90
N MET A 114 -8.82 13.55 3.76
CA MET A 114 -9.61 12.43 4.23
C MET A 114 -10.71 12.91 5.19
N PRO A 115 -11.90 12.26 5.20
CA PRO A 115 -12.94 12.58 6.17
C PRO A 115 -12.46 12.42 7.61
N ASP A 116 -12.89 13.30 8.53
CA ASP A 116 -12.44 13.37 9.93
C ASP A 116 -12.47 12.06 10.73
N ARG A 117 -13.29 11.08 10.30
CA ARG A 117 -13.30 9.73 10.90
C ARG A 117 -11.99 8.96 10.67
N PHE A 118 -11.18 9.37 9.70
CA PHE A 118 -9.87 8.81 9.41
C PHE A 118 -8.79 9.71 10.00
N ASN A 119 -8.02 9.17 10.94
CA ASN A 119 -6.87 9.87 11.53
C ASN A 119 -5.57 9.61 10.75
N ARG A 120 -5.65 9.43 9.43
CA ARG A 120 -4.56 8.98 8.56
C ARG A 120 -4.65 9.62 7.18
N THR A 121 -3.52 9.70 6.48
CA THR A 121 -3.44 10.20 5.10
C THR A 121 -4.14 9.25 4.13
N ALA A 122 -4.55 9.76 2.97
CA ALA A 122 -5.19 8.94 1.92
C ALA A 122 -4.32 7.77 1.47
N ALA A 123 -3.01 8.01 1.27
CA ALA A 123 -2.05 6.97 0.91
C ALA A 123 -1.99 5.86 1.97
N THR A 124 -1.95 6.23 3.26
CA THR A 124 -1.95 5.25 4.36
C THR A 124 -3.22 4.43 4.37
N VAL A 125 -4.39 5.05 4.20
CA VAL A 125 -5.69 4.34 4.17
C VAL A 125 -5.77 3.39 2.97
N LEU A 126 -5.40 3.84 1.77
CA LEU A 126 -5.40 3.01 0.57
C LEU A 126 -4.52 1.77 0.74
N VAL A 127 -3.28 1.95 1.18
CA VAL A 127 -2.35 0.83 1.32
C VAL A 127 -2.84 -0.15 2.37
N ASP A 128 -3.21 0.33 3.56
CA ASP A 128 -3.57 -0.53 4.69
C ASP A 128 -4.85 -1.35 4.38
N GLU A 129 -5.88 -0.67 3.89
CA GLU A 129 -7.20 -1.27 3.69
C GLU A 129 -7.28 -2.14 2.42
N ILE A 130 -6.40 -1.95 1.42
CA ILE A 130 -6.26 -2.87 0.29
C ILE A 130 -5.42 -4.09 0.68
N CYS A 131 -4.30 -3.90 1.38
CA CYS A 131 -3.37 -4.99 1.68
C CYS A 131 -3.92 -5.96 2.73
N ASP A 132 -4.57 -5.46 3.78
CA ASP A 132 -5.07 -6.30 4.88
C ASP A 132 -5.98 -7.46 4.43
N PRO A 133 -7.05 -7.24 3.65
CA PRO A 133 -7.91 -8.33 3.19
C PRO A 133 -7.19 -9.33 2.28
N ILE A 134 -6.21 -8.88 1.48
CA ILE A 134 -5.40 -9.78 0.63
C ILE A 134 -4.49 -10.66 1.51
N LEU A 135 -3.81 -10.06 2.48
CA LEU A 135 -2.92 -10.78 3.40
C LEU A 135 -3.68 -11.73 4.34
N VAL A 136 -4.93 -11.41 4.68
CA VAL A 136 -5.82 -12.31 5.42
C VAL A 136 -6.12 -13.57 4.62
N GLN A 137 -6.34 -13.48 3.30
CA GLN A 137 -6.56 -14.64 2.43
C GLN A 137 -5.34 -15.57 2.43
N VAL A 138 -4.15 -15.01 2.19
CA VAL A 138 -2.89 -15.77 2.24
C VAL A 138 -2.66 -16.43 3.60
N LYS A 139 -2.99 -15.73 4.69
CA LYS A 139 -2.85 -16.28 6.05
C LYS A 139 -3.83 -17.41 6.32
N ALA A 140 -5.03 -17.35 5.76
CA ALA A 140 -6.06 -18.38 5.92
C ALA A 140 -5.73 -19.65 5.13
N ASP A 141 -5.16 -19.49 3.94
CA ASP A 141 -4.70 -20.58 3.08
C ASP A 141 -3.46 -20.12 2.30
N ASP A 142 -2.32 -20.72 2.64
CA ASP A 142 -1.02 -20.42 2.02
C ASP A 142 -0.96 -20.80 0.55
N THR A 143 -1.92 -21.58 0.04
CA THR A 143 -2.03 -21.91 -1.39
C THR A 143 -2.88 -20.91 -2.18
N THR A 144 -3.52 -19.94 -1.51
CA THR A 144 -4.35 -18.93 -2.17
C THR A 144 -3.55 -18.18 -3.24
N ASP A 145 -4.12 -18.16 -4.45
CA ASP A 145 -3.61 -17.33 -5.54
C ASP A 145 -4.05 -15.88 -5.36
N VAL A 146 -3.08 -15.00 -5.10
CA VAL A 146 -3.28 -13.56 -4.99
C VAL A 146 -2.64 -12.79 -6.15
N THR A 147 -2.15 -13.51 -7.19
CA THR A 147 -1.66 -12.94 -8.44
C THR A 147 -2.65 -11.97 -9.10
N PRO A 148 -3.99 -12.20 -9.08
CA PRO A 148 -4.96 -11.26 -9.66
C PRO A 148 -4.91 -9.85 -9.07
N TYR A 149 -4.34 -9.66 -7.87
CA TYR A 149 -4.20 -8.34 -7.25
C TYR A 149 -2.89 -7.62 -7.60
N LEU A 150 -1.93 -8.28 -8.26
CA LEU A 150 -0.59 -7.75 -8.50
C LEU A 150 -0.63 -6.39 -9.22
N ALA A 151 -1.39 -6.30 -10.31
CA ALA A 151 -1.48 -5.07 -11.10
C ALA A 151 -1.93 -3.86 -10.27
N VAL A 152 -2.95 -4.05 -9.42
CA VAL A 152 -3.44 -3.00 -8.53
C VAL A 152 -2.43 -2.68 -7.42
N LEU A 153 -1.76 -3.69 -6.86
CA LEU A 153 -0.75 -3.48 -5.82
C LEU A 153 0.48 -2.74 -6.36
N ASP A 154 0.89 -3.02 -7.60
CA ASP A 154 1.96 -2.29 -8.29
C ASP A 154 1.53 -0.84 -8.56
N GLU A 155 0.29 -0.61 -8.98
CA GLU A 155 -0.25 0.72 -9.18
C GLU A 155 -0.24 1.54 -7.88
N VAL A 156 -0.74 0.95 -6.79
CA VAL A 156 -0.73 1.58 -5.46
C VAL A 156 0.69 1.87 -4.99
N ALA A 157 1.63 0.96 -5.22
CA ALA A 157 3.03 1.18 -4.87
C ALA A 157 3.65 2.33 -5.65
N GLU A 158 3.31 2.49 -6.92
CA GLU A 158 3.79 3.57 -7.78
C GLU A 158 3.33 4.94 -7.26
N PHE A 159 2.02 5.18 -7.19
CA PHE A 159 1.53 6.52 -6.85
C PHE A 159 1.65 6.87 -5.36
N THR A 160 1.94 5.91 -4.48
CA THR A 160 2.22 6.16 -3.06
C THR A 160 3.70 6.13 -2.71
N ALA A 161 4.60 5.95 -3.68
CA ALA A 161 6.03 5.80 -3.45
C ALA A 161 6.62 6.93 -2.58
N GLY A 162 6.26 8.18 -2.91
CA GLY A 162 6.71 9.40 -2.22
C GLY A 162 5.87 9.83 -1.01
N SER A 163 4.81 9.12 -0.67
CA SER A 163 3.92 9.49 0.42
C SER A 163 4.50 9.11 1.79
N ASP A 164 4.40 9.99 2.77
CA ASP A 164 4.70 9.65 4.16
C ASP A 164 3.62 8.71 4.74
N MET A 165 4.07 7.58 5.28
CA MET A 165 3.22 6.57 5.91
C MET A 165 4.03 5.73 6.91
N PRO A 166 3.40 5.16 7.95
CA PRO A 166 4.09 4.29 8.89
C PRO A 166 4.79 3.10 8.19
N ASP A 167 6.01 2.77 8.62
CA ASP A 167 6.80 1.68 8.03
C ASP A 167 6.05 0.35 8.00
N VAL A 168 5.23 0.07 9.02
CA VAL A 168 4.38 -1.13 9.08
C VAL A 168 3.36 -1.19 7.94
N VAL A 169 2.85 -0.05 7.48
CA VAL A 169 1.91 0.02 6.35
C VAL A 169 2.66 -0.21 5.03
N ARG A 170 3.84 0.41 4.88
CA ARG A 170 4.71 0.17 3.72
C ARG A 170 5.18 -1.30 3.64
N ALA A 171 5.48 -1.91 4.79
CA ALA A 171 5.83 -3.33 4.89
C ALA A 171 4.68 -4.25 4.43
N LYS A 172 3.42 -3.91 4.76
CA LYS A 172 2.24 -4.66 4.27
C LYS A 172 2.15 -4.65 2.75
N LEU A 173 2.42 -3.51 2.09
CA LEU A 173 2.42 -3.42 0.62
C LEU A 173 3.51 -4.29 -0.01
N CYS A 174 4.75 -4.17 0.49
CA CYS A 174 5.85 -5.03 0.05
C CYS A 174 5.50 -6.51 0.20
N LYS A 175 4.92 -6.87 1.34
CA LYS A 175 4.50 -8.24 1.65
C LYS A 175 3.39 -8.73 0.69
N ALA A 176 2.34 -7.95 0.46
CA ALA A 176 1.25 -8.31 -0.44
C ALA A 176 1.72 -8.51 -1.88
N ARG A 177 2.55 -7.59 -2.39
CA ARG A 177 3.18 -7.71 -3.73
C ARG A 177 4.06 -8.96 -3.83
N ALA A 178 4.87 -9.23 -2.83
CA ALA A 178 5.70 -10.44 -2.83
C ALA A 178 4.88 -11.73 -2.86
N PHE A 179 3.76 -11.78 -2.13
CA PHE A 179 2.87 -12.95 -2.15
C PHE A 179 2.18 -13.16 -3.50
N ALA A 180 1.93 -12.09 -4.26
CA ALA A 180 1.42 -12.19 -5.62
C ALA A 180 2.47 -12.67 -6.63
N LEU A 181 3.76 -12.48 -6.34
CA LEU A 181 4.88 -12.84 -7.21
C LEU A 181 5.53 -14.21 -6.88
N ARG A 182 5.35 -14.71 -5.65
CA ARG A 182 6.13 -15.85 -5.10
C ARG A 182 6.02 -17.17 -5.85
N ASN A 183 5.01 -17.34 -6.70
CA ASN A 183 4.75 -18.56 -7.47
C ASN A 183 4.92 -18.32 -8.98
N GLY A 184 5.39 -17.14 -9.39
CA GLY A 184 5.62 -16.77 -10.79
C GLY A 184 6.94 -17.30 -11.35
N THR A 185 7.42 -16.65 -12.39
CA THR A 185 8.72 -16.86 -13.03
C THR A 185 9.90 -16.67 -12.07
N THR A 186 11.10 -17.11 -12.45
CA THR A 186 12.32 -16.93 -11.64
C THR A 186 12.61 -15.45 -11.35
N GLU A 187 12.34 -14.56 -12.30
CA GLU A 187 12.49 -13.11 -12.12
C GLU A 187 11.50 -12.55 -11.10
N GLU A 188 10.23 -12.96 -11.19
CA GLU A 188 9.19 -12.58 -10.23
C GLU A 188 9.49 -13.11 -8.83
N GLN A 189 9.97 -14.36 -8.70
CA GLN A 189 10.39 -14.93 -7.42
C GLN A 189 11.58 -14.19 -6.81
N THR A 190 12.52 -13.72 -7.63
CA THR A 190 13.65 -12.89 -7.19
C THR A 190 13.18 -11.52 -6.69
N THR A 191 12.22 -10.93 -7.39
CA THR A 191 11.56 -9.68 -6.99
C THR A 191 10.79 -9.86 -5.69
N ALA A 192 10.03 -10.96 -5.55
CA ALA A 192 9.31 -11.31 -4.32
C ALA A 192 10.27 -11.44 -3.13
N LEU A 193 11.41 -12.11 -3.30
CA LEU A 193 12.41 -12.24 -2.25
C LEU A 193 12.96 -10.88 -1.80
N THR A 194 13.20 -9.95 -2.74
CA THR A 194 13.66 -8.59 -2.44
C THR A 194 12.61 -7.82 -1.65
N LEU A 195 11.34 -7.88 -2.07
CA LEU A 195 10.22 -7.24 -1.40
C LEU A 195 10.00 -7.77 0.02
N LEU A 196 10.11 -9.09 0.25
CA LEU A 196 9.98 -9.66 1.60
C LEU A 196 11.10 -9.21 2.53
N ARG A 197 12.33 -9.09 2.01
CA ARG A 197 13.46 -8.55 2.79
C ARG A 197 13.22 -7.09 3.16
N GLN A 198 12.76 -6.27 2.22
CA GLN A 198 12.36 -4.89 2.50
C GLN A 198 11.26 -4.82 3.56
N ALA A 199 10.22 -5.66 3.45
CA ALA A 199 9.16 -5.75 4.44
C ALA A 199 9.69 -6.09 5.84
N LEU A 200 10.67 -7.00 5.95
CA LEU A 200 11.28 -7.36 7.22
C LEU A 200 12.17 -6.25 7.80
N THR A 201 12.82 -5.45 6.95
CA THR A 201 13.61 -4.29 7.37
C THR A 201 12.71 -3.18 7.92
N LEU A 202 11.56 -2.95 7.28
CA LEU A 202 10.56 -1.95 7.70
C LEU A 202 9.78 -2.39 8.94
N ASP A 203 9.44 -3.68 9.02
CA ASP A 203 8.69 -4.25 10.14
C ASP A 203 9.25 -5.63 10.53
N ALA A 204 9.98 -5.67 11.64
CA ALA A 204 10.48 -6.93 12.21
C ALA A 204 9.33 -7.91 12.57
N GLY A 205 8.11 -7.39 12.79
CA GLY A 205 6.88 -8.11 13.06
C GLY A 205 6.14 -8.61 11.80
N ALA A 206 6.65 -8.35 10.59
CA ALA A 206 5.96 -8.68 9.34
C ALA A 206 5.69 -10.19 9.15
N GLY A 207 6.41 -11.06 9.88
CA GLY A 207 6.15 -12.51 9.90
C GLY A 207 6.58 -13.25 8.64
N VAL A 208 7.51 -12.70 7.86
CA VAL A 208 7.92 -13.20 6.52
C VAL A 208 9.19 -14.06 6.51
N LYS A 209 9.82 -14.31 7.67
CA LYS A 209 11.13 -15.01 7.76
C LYS A 209 11.14 -16.38 7.08
N LYS A 210 10.12 -17.21 7.35
CA LYS A 210 9.99 -18.54 6.74
C LYS A 210 9.83 -18.47 5.22
N GLU A 211 9.08 -17.48 4.74
CA GLU A 211 8.82 -17.29 3.32
C GLU A 211 10.08 -16.81 2.58
N ILE A 212 10.88 -15.93 3.21
CA ILE A 212 12.21 -15.54 2.71
C ILE A 212 13.11 -16.77 2.57
N GLU A 213 13.16 -17.64 3.58
CA GLU A 213 13.97 -18.87 3.52
C GLU A 213 13.51 -19.81 2.40
N ARG A 214 12.19 -19.97 2.23
CA ARG A 214 11.58 -20.78 1.17
C ARG A 214 11.98 -20.24 -0.21
N LEU A 215 11.67 -18.97 -0.49
CA LEU A 215 11.95 -18.34 -1.78
C LEU A 215 13.45 -18.26 -2.09
N ALA A 216 14.31 -18.00 -1.09
CA ALA A 216 15.75 -17.99 -1.29
C ALA A 216 16.29 -19.34 -1.79
N ARG A 217 15.74 -20.47 -1.31
CA ARG A 217 16.12 -21.81 -1.80
C ARG A 217 15.65 -22.04 -3.22
N VAL A 218 14.42 -21.62 -3.55
CA VAL A 218 13.86 -21.76 -4.90
C VAL A 218 14.67 -20.94 -5.91
N VAL A 219 14.93 -19.67 -5.61
CA VAL A 219 15.73 -18.78 -6.47
C VAL A 219 17.15 -19.32 -6.64
N LYS A 220 17.80 -19.79 -5.57
CA LYS A 220 19.13 -20.42 -5.65
C LYS A 220 19.14 -21.66 -6.55
N LYS A 221 18.12 -22.52 -6.44
CA LYS A 221 17.99 -23.72 -7.27
C LYS A 221 17.78 -23.37 -8.75
N ALA A 222 16.94 -22.37 -9.04
CA ALA A 222 16.70 -21.90 -10.40
C ALA A 222 17.96 -21.32 -11.04
N ALA A 223 18.75 -20.53 -10.29
CA ALA A 223 20.02 -19.99 -10.76
C ALA A 223 21.05 -21.09 -11.09
N ALA A 224 21.14 -22.13 -10.25
CA ALA A 224 22.03 -23.27 -10.52
C ALA A 224 21.62 -24.07 -11.76
N ALA A 225 20.32 -24.24 -12.01
CA ALA A 225 19.82 -24.93 -13.19
C ALA A 225 20.08 -24.14 -14.49
N ALA A 226 20.00 -22.80 -14.44
CA ALA A 226 20.32 -21.94 -15.57
C ALA A 226 21.83 -21.96 -15.92
N GLY A 227 22.71 -22.10 -14.92
CA GLY A 227 24.16 -22.20 -15.13
C GLY A 227 24.64 -23.57 -15.64
N ALA A 228 23.92 -24.66 -15.35
CA ALA A 228 24.28 -26.01 -15.79
C ALA A 228 23.88 -26.33 -17.24
N GLY A 229 23.03 -25.51 -17.87
CA GLY A 229 22.62 -25.67 -19.28
C GLY A 229 23.55 -25.00 -20.30
N GLY A 230 24.68 -24.44 -19.86
CA GLY A 230 25.66 -23.74 -20.71
C GLY A 230 26.95 -24.51 -20.99
N ASP A 231 27.07 -25.76 -20.54
CA ASP A 231 28.29 -26.58 -20.65
C ASP A 231 27.97 -27.98 -21.20
N ASP A 232 27.45 -28.04 -22.43
CA ASP A 232 27.40 -29.26 -23.24
C ASP A 232 27.82 -28.93 -24.68
N SER A 233 29.12 -28.68 -24.86
CA SER A 233 29.80 -28.78 -26.15
C SER A 233 31.31 -28.83 -25.93
N THR A 234 31.94 -29.88 -26.48
CA THR A 234 33.36 -30.26 -26.45
C THR A 234 33.77 -30.97 -25.15
N ASP A 235 34.30 -32.19 -25.14
CA ASP A 235 34.81 -33.06 -26.19
C ASP A 235 34.93 -34.46 -25.57
N SER A 236 34.62 -35.48 -26.37
CA SER A 236 34.84 -36.88 -26.05
C SER A 236 35.88 -37.39 -27.03
N THR A 237 37.09 -37.70 -26.55
CA THR A 237 38.05 -38.74 -27.01
C THR A 237 39.41 -38.39 -26.40
N ASP A 238 40.36 -39.26 -26.09
CA ASP A 238 40.49 -40.71 -25.97
C ASP A 238 41.89 -40.89 -25.32
N SER A 239 41.98 -41.90 -24.47
CA SER A 239 43.13 -42.65 -23.92
C SER A 239 44.58 -42.32 -24.32
N THR A 240 45.49 -42.32 -23.32
CA THR A 240 46.75 -43.13 -23.15
C THR A 240 47.76 -42.36 -22.26
N ASP A 241 48.08 -42.83 -21.05
CA ASP A 241 49.14 -43.80 -20.67
C ASP A 241 50.58 -43.25 -20.75
N GLY A 242 51.33 -43.36 -19.63
CA GLY A 242 52.79 -43.49 -19.62
C GLY A 242 53.67 -42.39 -18.99
N GLY A 243 54.38 -42.76 -17.91
CA GLY A 243 55.71 -42.23 -17.50
C GLY A 243 55.68 -41.09 -16.47
N ASP A 244 55.97 -41.29 -15.18
CA ASP A 244 57.25 -41.60 -14.51
C ASP A 244 58.29 -40.47 -14.44
N SER A 245 58.99 -40.42 -13.29
CA SER A 245 60.17 -39.64 -12.90
C SER A 245 59.91 -38.23 -12.34
N SER A 246 60.07 -38.02 -11.02
CA SER A 246 61.32 -37.63 -10.30
C SER A 246 61.49 -36.09 -10.34
N ASP A 247 62.08 -35.33 -9.42
CA ASP A 247 62.80 -35.45 -8.16
C ASP A 247 63.11 -33.98 -7.73
N GLY A 248 63.43 -33.74 -6.45
CA GLY A 248 64.11 -32.52 -5.97
C GLY A 248 63.17 -31.41 -5.46
N SER A 249 63.12 -31.13 -4.14
CA SER A 249 64.07 -30.32 -3.34
C SER A 249 64.08 -28.83 -3.77
N ASP A 250 64.19 -27.81 -2.93
CA ASP A 250 64.33 -27.57 -1.49
C ASP A 250 64.40 -26.03 -1.35
N GLY A 251 64.13 -25.49 -0.14
CA GLY A 251 64.50 -24.13 0.29
C GLY A 251 63.69 -22.96 -0.29
N GLY A 252 63.33 -21.91 0.43
CA GLY A 252 63.71 -21.49 1.77
C GLY A 252 63.54 -19.97 1.88
N ASN A 253 62.91 -19.54 2.98
CA ASN A 253 63.16 -18.32 3.74
C ASN A 253 62.85 -16.92 3.15
N GLY A 254 62.32 -16.05 4.01
CA GLY A 254 62.33 -14.59 3.79
C GLY A 254 61.25 -13.82 4.55
N ALA A 255 61.46 -13.62 5.85
CA ALA A 255 60.71 -12.69 6.67
C ALA A 255 61.31 -11.27 6.62
N GLU A 256 60.48 -10.30 7.04
CA GLU A 256 60.80 -8.98 7.61
C GLU A 256 60.83 -7.73 6.72
N GLY A 257 60.34 -6.63 7.33
CA GLY A 257 60.58 -5.23 6.97
C GLY A 257 59.29 -4.42 6.83
N THR A 258 58.69 -3.86 7.89
CA THR A 258 58.91 -2.47 8.41
C THR A 258 58.89 -1.43 7.28
N GLY A 259 58.07 -0.39 7.22
CA GLY A 259 57.50 0.49 8.22
C GLY A 259 57.51 1.92 7.64
N ASP A 260 56.76 2.82 8.28
CA ASP A 260 56.95 4.28 8.32
C ASP A 260 56.12 5.23 7.42
N ALA A 261 55.68 6.28 8.13
CA ALA A 261 55.30 7.65 7.77
C ALA A 261 54.29 7.90 6.63
N GLY A 262 53.22 8.69 6.83
CA GLY A 262 53.18 9.95 7.57
C GLY A 262 53.31 11.10 6.55
N GLY A 263 52.22 11.83 6.34
CA GLY A 263 52.17 12.89 5.31
C GLY A 263 50.91 13.73 5.43
N ASP A 264 50.91 14.59 6.44
CA ASP A 264 49.99 15.70 6.66
C ASP A 264 50.11 16.73 5.51
N SER A 265 48.98 17.30 5.08
CA SER A 265 48.95 18.60 4.40
C SER A 265 47.56 19.21 4.52
N ALA A 266 47.49 20.18 5.43
CA ALA A 266 46.42 21.14 5.60
C ALA A 266 46.57 22.36 4.67
N ALA A 267 45.48 23.14 4.62
CA ALA A 267 45.32 24.52 4.14
C ALA A 267 45.35 24.72 2.61
N ASP A 268 44.54 25.56 1.96
CA ASP A 268 43.65 26.68 2.31
C ASP A 268 42.47 26.62 1.30
N GLY A 269 41.24 27.09 1.52
CA GLY A 269 40.82 28.33 2.16
C GLY A 269 40.07 29.16 1.12
N ALA A 270 38.76 29.38 1.32
CA ALA A 270 38.01 30.57 0.91
C ALA A 270 36.51 30.31 1.11
N GLY A 271 35.95 30.94 2.15
CA GLY A 271 34.52 31.06 2.32
C GLY A 271 33.95 32.14 1.40
N GLU A 272 32.71 31.92 0.95
CA GLU A 272 31.82 32.99 0.55
C GLU A 272 30.42 32.67 1.07
N ALA A 273 29.98 33.50 2.00
CA ALA A 273 28.66 33.49 2.59
C ALA A 273 27.72 34.30 1.69
N ALA A 274 26.58 33.73 1.30
CA ALA A 274 25.45 34.50 0.79
C ALA A 274 24.12 33.82 1.09
N ALA A 275 23.42 34.42 2.06
CA ALA A 275 21.98 34.57 2.19
C ALA A 275 21.05 33.36 1.98
N SER A 276 20.59 32.81 3.10
CA SER A 276 19.28 32.18 3.24
C SER A 276 18.17 33.23 3.10
N SER A 277 17.11 32.91 2.36
CA SER A 277 15.83 33.64 2.43
C SER A 277 14.67 32.65 2.49
N ASP A 278 14.13 32.51 3.70
CA ASP A 278 12.77 32.04 3.99
C ASP A 278 11.72 32.97 3.36
N PRO A 279 10.48 32.47 3.19
CA PRO A 279 9.34 33.29 3.55
C PRO A 279 8.41 32.59 4.57
N ALA A 280 8.40 33.18 5.76
CA ALA A 280 7.24 33.55 6.57
C ALA A 280 6.02 32.62 6.59
N VAL A 281 6.01 31.77 7.62
CA VAL A 281 4.81 31.24 8.30
C VAL A 281 4.05 32.39 9.01
N ALA A 282 2.77 32.55 8.69
CA ALA A 282 1.84 33.36 9.47
C ALA A 282 1.16 32.49 10.53
N ALA A 283 1.55 32.67 11.80
CA ALA A 283 0.89 32.09 12.96
C ALA A 283 -0.29 32.97 13.40
N SER A 284 -1.48 32.38 13.52
CA SER A 284 -2.56 32.90 14.38
C SER A 284 -2.72 31.94 15.55
N ALA A 285 -2.31 32.40 16.73
CA ALA A 285 -2.48 31.71 17.99
C ALA A 285 -3.83 32.07 18.62
N THR A 286 -4.64 31.06 18.94
CA THR A 286 -5.60 31.12 20.04
C THR A 286 -5.45 29.86 20.88
N ALA A 287 -4.92 30.05 22.08
CA ALA A 287 -4.78 29.03 23.09
C ALA A 287 -6.09 28.87 23.87
N THR A 288 -6.58 27.64 24.00
CA THR A 288 -7.44 27.26 25.13
C THR A 288 -7.07 25.87 25.62
N LYS A 289 -6.52 25.86 26.83
CA LYS A 289 -6.03 24.72 27.59
C LYS A 289 -7.19 24.07 28.35
N THR A 290 -7.53 22.82 28.08
CA THR A 290 -8.31 21.98 29.01
C THR A 290 -7.82 20.52 29.02
N THR A 291 -7.06 20.21 30.06
CA THR A 291 -6.77 18.86 30.57
C THR A 291 -8.06 18.14 30.98
N ARG A 292 -8.31 16.91 30.48
CA ARG A 292 -9.00 15.88 31.29
C ARG A 292 -8.77 14.43 30.83
N LYS A 293 -7.88 13.78 31.57
CA LYS A 293 -7.88 12.41 32.10
C LYS A 293 -8.81 11.35 31.47
N SER A 294 -8.16 10.36 30.87
CA SER A 294 -8.64 9.01 30.51
C SER A 294 -9.28 8.27 31.70
N THR A 295 -10.46 7.66 31.48
CA THR A 295 -10.98 6.56 32.31
C THR A 295 -11.48 5.44 31.42
N THR A 296 -10.75 4.33 31.45
CA THR A 296 -11.12 3.00 30.98
C THR A 296 -12.38 2.51 31.70
N ARG A 297 -13.36 1.98 30.97
CA ARG A 297 -14.52 1.30 31.56
C ARG A 297 -14.79 -0.04 30.86
N LYS A 298 -14.51 -1.10 31.61
CA LYS A 298 -14.77 -2.53 31.36
C LYS A 298 -16.29 -2.82 31.42
N PRO A 299 -16.87 -3.67 30.55
CA PRO A 299 -18.26 -4.09 30.71
C PRO A 299 -18.37 -5.27 31.70
N ALA A 300 -19.30 -5.15 32.64
CA ALA A 300 -19.63 -6.17 33.64
C ALA A 300 -20.67 -7.17 33.10
N ALA A 301 -20.44 -8.46 33.36
CA ALA A 301 -21.31 -9.57 32.99
C ALA A 301 -22.63 -9.55 33.79
N ARG A 302 -23.76 -9.72 33.08
CA ARG A 302 -25.11 -9.80 33.66
C ARG A 302 -25.46 -11.26 33.94
N LYS A 303 -25.53 -11.64 35.22
CA LYS A 303 -26.15 -12.90 35.69
C LYS A 303 -27.68 -12.78 35.61
N THR A 304 -28.32 -13.71 34.91
CA THR A 304 -29.78 -13.90 34.95
C THR A 304 -30.12 -15.05 35.90
N THR A 305 -30.67 -14.73 37.06
CA THR A 305 -31.29 -15.71 37.97
C THR A 305 -32.75 -15.90 37.59
N ALA A 306 -33.11 -17.14 37.23
CA ALA A 306 -34.50 -17.57 37.05
C ALA A 306 -35.26 -17.54 38.39
N LYS A 307 -36.52 -17.07 38.39
CA LYS A 307 -37.43 -17.24 39.52
C LYS A 307 -38.82 -17.71 39.06
N LYS A 308 -39.05 -18.98 39.39
CA LYS A 308 -40.26 -19.77 39.56
C LYS A 308 -41.60 -19.02 39.70
N THR A 309 -42.58 -19.53 38.96
CA THR A 309 -44.04 -19.38 39.06
C THR A 309 -44.57 -19.68 40.47
N PRO A 310 -45.77 -19.15 40.80
CA PRO A 310 -46.78 -20.02 41.40
C PRO A 310 -48.16 -19.88 40.73
N ALA A 311 -48.93 -20.96 40.90
CA ALA A 311 -50.18 -21.28 40.24
C ALA A 311 -51.45 -20.72 40.91
N ALA A 312 -52.46 -20.56 40.06
CA ALA A 312 -53.89 -20.89 40.20
C ALA A 312 -54.74 -20.39 41.39
N LYS A 313 -55.86 -19.75 41.03
CA LYS A 313 -57.26 -19.92 41.47
C LYS A 313 -58.06 -18.81 40.75
N LYS A 314 -59.24 -18.99 40.18
CA LYS A 314 -60.25 -20.05 40.19
C LYS A 314 -61.11 -19.84 38.93
#